data_AF-A0A0A8K2S6-F1
#
_entry.id   AF-A0A0A8K2S6-F1
#
_cell.length_a   1.000
_cell.length_b   1.000
_cell.length_c   1.000
_cell.angle_alpha   90.00
_cell.angle_beta   90.00
_cell.angle_gamma   90.00
#
_symmetry.space_group_name_H-M   'P 1'
#
loop_
_entity.id
_entity.type
_entity.pdbx_description
1 polymer ?
#
loop_
_entity_poly.entity_id
_entity_poly.type
_entity_poly.pdbx_seq_one_letter_code
_entity_poly.pdbx_strand_id
1 'polypeptide(L)'
;MEETDVPISLADLARAVDSSAHHFHRRFKAALGITPKAYAAALQNDRVRGALSRGASVTEALYEAGFSSSGRFYSGASDALGMAPTSFRKGGASEQLIFATMPCSLGNVLVAASTKGVCAILLGNSADGLARDLRALFPQAILSEADAAFAETAASVVALVDQPASQNAIALDIRGTAFQRRVWEALRKIPAGETRSYSELAAAIEAPGAVRAVAGACAANKLAVAIPCHRVLRRDGSLSGYRWGPARKRALLDKERG
;
A
#
# COMPACT_ATOMS: atom_id res chain seq x y z
N MET A 1 21.55 -26.37 14.67
CA MET A 1 22.04 -25.19 15.40
C MET A 1 21.06 -24.08 15.11
N GLU A 2 20.30 -23.70 16.12
CA GLU A 2 19.28 -22.66 16.08
C GLU A 2 19.94 -21.30 15.81
N GLU A 3 19.72 -20.72 14.62
CA GLU A 3 19.99 -19.30 14.38
C GLU A 3 18.96 -18.51 15.17
N THR A 4 19.37 -18.01 16.32
CA THR A 4 18.62 -17.01 17.08
C THR A 4 18.66 -15.71 16.28
N ASP A 5 17.53 -15.32 15.68
CA ASP A 5 17.37 -14.06 14.93
C ASP A 5 17.39 -12.88 15.92
N VAL A 6 18.60 -12.46 16.28
CA VAL A 6 18.84 -11.30 17.16
C VAL A 6 18.30 -10.05 16.46
N PRO A 7 17.47 -9.23 17.12
CA PRO A 7 16.91 -8.03 16.51
C PRO A 7 18.03 -7.10 16.03
N ILE A 8 18.09 -6.86 14.72
CA ILE A 8 19.08 -6.00 14.08
C ILE A 8 18.96 -4.59 14.67
N SER A 9 20.01 -4.15 15.37
CA SER A 9 19.99 -2.85 16.02
C SER A 9 20.17 -1.71 15.01
N LEU A 10 19.82 -0.48 15.43
CA LEU A 10 20.14 0.72 14.64
C LEU A 10 21.63 0.82 14.33
N ALA A 11 22.49 0.38 15.24
CA ALA A 11 23.94 0.37 15.05
C ALA A 11 24.37 -0.64 13.99
N ASP A 12 23.71 -1.80 13.91
CA ASP A 12 24.01 -2.81 12.89
C ASP A 12 23.56 -2.36 11.51
N LEU A 13 22.36 -1.76 11.40
CA LEU A 13 21.88 -1.14 10.16
C LEU A 13 22.78 0.00 9.69
N ALA A 14 23.30 0.80 10.63
CA ALA A 14 24.20 1.89 10.30
C ALA A 14 25.58 1.38 9.85
N ARG A 15 26.10 0.33 10.51
CA ARG A 15 27.36 -0.33 10.16
C ARG A 15 27.30 -1.00 8.78
N ALA A 16 26.15 -1.60 8.42
CA ALA A 16 25.95 -2.21 7.10
C ALA A 16 26.00 -1.21 5.93
N VAL A 17 25.95 0.09 6.21
CA VAL A 17 26.05 1.17 5.22
C VAL A 17 27.19 2.15 5.53
N ASP A 18 28.19 1.70 6.29
CA ASP A 18 29.37 2.47 6.68
C ASP A 18 29.04 3.86 7.25
N SER A 19 28.01 3.93 8.11
CA SER A 19 27.53 5.16 8.72
C SER A 19 27.47 5.05 10.25
N SER A 20 27.61 6.18 10.94
CA SER A 20 27.27 6.23 12.37
C SER A 20 25.77 6.09 12.58
N ALA A 21 25.35 5.55 13.74
CA ALA A 21 23.94 5.35 14.08
C ALA A 21 23.14 6.66 14.05
N HIS A 22 23.71 7.76 14.54
CA HIS A 22 23.09 9.09 14.50
C HIS A 22 22.92 9.62 13.07
N HIS A 23 23.95 9.48 12.24
CA HIS A 23 23.90 9.93 10.85
C HIS A 23 22.92 9.09 10.02
N PHE A 24 22.92 7.76 10.22
CA PHE A 24 21.96 6.85 9.61
C PHE A 24 20.53 7.19 10.05
N HIS A 25 20.28 7.37 11.35
CA HIS A 25 18.97 7.75 11.87
C HIS A 25 18.47 9.06 11.24
N ARG A 26 19.32 10.09 11.18
CA ARG A 26 18.97 11.38 10.60
C ARG A 26 18.70 11.27 9.10
N ARG A 27 19.56 10.58 8.34
CA ARG A 27 19.34 10.33 6.89
C ARG A 27 18.09 9.50 6.63
N PHE A 28 17.86 8.47 7.43
CA PHE A 28 16.70 7.59 7.31
C PHE A 28 15.41 8.35 7.59
N LYS A 29 15.36 9.13 8.68
CA LYS A 29 14.21 9.97 9.00
C LYS A 29 13.98 11.05 7.95
N ALA A 30 15.05 11.66 7.42
CA ALA A 30 14.94 12.62 6.32
C ALA A 30 14.44 11.98 5.01
N ALA A 31 14.82 10.73 4.74
CA ALA A 31 14.48 10.03 3.51
C ALA A 31 13.09 9.38 3.53
N LEU A 32 12.66 8.79 4.66
CA LEU A 32 11.39 8.06 4.79
C LEU A 32 10.32 8.81 5.59
N GLY A 33 10.65 9.96 6.18
CA GLY A 33 9.73 10.74 7.03
C GLY A 33 9.38 10.07 8.37
N ILE A 34 9.90 8.88 8.64
CA ILE A 34 9.71 8.10 9.87
C ILE A 34 11.06 7.62 10.39
N THR A 35 11.16 7.37 11.69
CA THR A 35 12.41 6.87 12.29
C THR A 35 12.65 5.41 11.88
N PRO A 36 13.92 4.96 11.83
CA PRO A 36 14.25 3.54 11.67
C PRO A 36 13.46 2.63 12.63
N LYS A 37 13.28 3.06 13.88
CA LYS A 37 12.50 2.32 14.88
C LYS A 37 11.03 2.18 14.50
N ALA A 38 10.39 3.25 14.00
CA ALA A 38 9.01 3.21 13.56
C ALA A 38 8.84 2.34 12.29
N TYR A 39 9.81 2.38 11.38
CA TYR A 39 9.84 1.52 10.20
C TYR A 39 10.04 0.05 10.55
N ALA A 40 10.99 -0.25 11.45
CA ALA A 40 11.22 -1.60 11.96
C ALA A 40 9.97 -2.15 12.67
N ALA A 41 9.31 -1.34 13.51
CA ALA A 41 8.06 -1.73 14.14
C ALA A 41 6.96 -2.05 13.11
N ALA A 42 6.85 -1.28 12.02
CA ALA A 42 5.90 -1.58 10.95
C ALA A 42 6.19 -2.91 10.24
N LEU A 43 7.46 -3.17 9.90
CA LEU A 43 7.87 -4.45 9.30
C LEU A 43 7.67 -5.63 10.26
N GLN A 44 7.94 -5.45 11.55
CA GLN A 44 7.71 -6.46 12.57
C GLN A 44 6.21 -6.76 12.68
N ASN A 45 5.34 -5.75 12.66
CA ASN A 45 3.90 -5.95 12.66
C ASN A 45 3.41 -6.71 11.41
N ASP A 46 3.98 -6.41 10.23
CA ASP A 46 3.67 -7.15 9.00
C ASP A 46 4.14 -8.62 9.09
N ARG A 47 5.30 -8.88 9.71
CA ARG A 47 5.78 -10.25 9.99
C ARG A 47 4.88 -10.99 10.98
N VAL A 48 4.44 -10.35 12.07
CA VAL A 48 3.49 -10.93 13.03
C VAL A 48 2.19 -11.31 12.31
N ARG A 49 1.63 -10.40 11.49
CA ARG A 49 0.43 -10.68 10.70
C ARG A 49 0.64 -11.87 9.77
N GLY A 50 1.79 -11.92 9.09
CA GLY A 50 2.16 -13.04 8.22
C GLY A 50 2.29 -14.37 8.96
N ALA A 51 2.97 -14.40 10.11
CA ALA A 51 3.16 -15.61 10.91
C ALA A 51 1.84 -16.12 11.51
N LEU A 52 1.04 -15.22 12.09
CA LEU A 52 -0.28 -15.57 12.59
C LEU A 52 -1.20 -16.10 11.47
N SER A 53 -1.11 -15.55 10.24
CA SER A 53 -1.89 -16.05 9.10
C SER A 53 -1.48 -17.45 8.63
N ARG A 54 -0.27 -17.92 8.96
CA ARG A 54 0.20 -19.29 8.69
C ARG A 54 -0.19 -20.29 9.78
N GLY A 55 -0.93 -19.86 10.80
CA GLY A 55 -1.36 -20.71 11.92
C GLY A 55 -0.36 -20.81 13.07
N ALA A 56 0.73 -20.01 13.06
CA ALA A 56 1.64 -19.94 14.20
C ALA A 56 0.90 -19.47 15.45
N SER A 57 1.28 -19.99 16.62
CA SER A 57 0.77 -19.48 17.88
C SER A 57 1.18 -18.02 18.07
N VAL A 58 0.43 -17.25 18.89
CA VAL A 58 0.78 -15.85 19.17
C VAL A 58 2.21 -15.74 19.70
N THR A 59 2.64 -16.68 20.53
CA THR A 59 4.01 -16.73 21.06
C THR A 59 5.05 -16.97 19.96
N GLU A 60 4.80 -17.91 19.05
CA GLU A 60 5.70 -18.20 17.91
C GLU A 60 5.75 -17.05 16.91
N ALA A 61 4.60 -16.48 16.55
CA ALA A 61 4.53 -15.33 15.64
C ALA A 61 5.27 -14.10 16.18
N LEU A 62 5.26 -13.91 17.51
CA LEU A 62 6.03 -12.88 18.18
C LEU A 62 7.51 -13.18 18.16
N TYR A 63 7.89 -14.43 18.38
CA TYR A 63 9.27 -14.87 18.31
C TYR A 63 9.84 -14.71 16.89
N GLU A 64 9.12 -15.17 15.85
CA GLU A 64 9.46 -15.00 14.43
C GLU A 64 9.55 -13.52 14.00
N ALA A 65 8.77 -12.65 14.63
CA ALA A 65 8.82 -11.22 14.38
C ALA A 65 9.90 -10.49 15.20
N GLY A 66 10.67 -11.20 16.03
CA GLY A 66 11.78 -10.66 16.81
C GLY A 66 11.37 -9.91 18.08
N PHE A 67 10.23 -10.24 18.69
CA PHE A 67 9.85 -9.70 20.00
C PHE A 67 10.61 -10.44 21.11
N SER A 68 11.45 -9.70 21.85
CA SER A 68 12.30 -10.27 22.91
C SER A 68 11.55 -10.63 24.21
N SER A 69 10.30 -10.18 24.39
CA SER A 69 9.41 -10.65 25.47
C SER A 69 7.94 -10.31 25.22
N SER A 70 7.04 -11.16 25.74
CA SER A 70 5.58 -11.04 25.67
C SER A 70 5.02 -9.77 26.33
N GLY A 71 5.76 -9.14 27.24
CA GLY A 71 5.31 -7.97 28.02
C GLY A 71 5.28 -6.63 27.26
N ARG A 72 6.07 -6.43 26.19
CA ARG A 72 6.03 -5.20 25.38
C ARG A 72 4.94 -5.22 24.30
N PHE A 73 4.27 -6.36 24.12
CA PHE A 73 3.28 -6.54 23.06
C PHE A 73 1.85 -6.23 23.54
N TYR A 74 1.44 -6.63 24.75
CA TYR A 74 0.05 -6.38 25.19
C TYR A 74 -0.36 -4.90 25.22
N SER A 75 0.58 -3.96 25.32
CA SER A 75 0.30 -2.53 25.28
C SER A 75 0.40 -1.88 23.88
N GLY A 76 1.04 -2.50 22.89
CA GLY A 76 1.26 -1.92 21.55
C GLY A 76 0.69 -2.74 20.38
N ALA A 77 0.43 -4.03 20.60
CA ALA A 77 -0.10 -4.97 19.62
C ALA A 77 -1.51 -4.65 19.20
N SER A 78 -2.39 -4.37 20.16
CA SER A 78 -3.80 -4.14 19.91
C SER A 78 -4.00 -2.89 19.05
N ASP A 79 -3.22 -1.84 19.31
CA ASP A 79 -3.23 -0.59 18.53
C ASP A 79 -2.61 -0.76 17.13
N ALA A 80 -1.59 -1.61 16.99
CA ALA A 80 -0.92 -1.87 15.71
C ALA A 80 -1.64 -2.91 14.84
N LEU A 81 -2.31 -3.88 15.45
CA LEU A 81 -3.05 -4.96 14.79
C LEU A 81 -4.50 -4.57 14.49
N GLY A 82 -5.08 -3.66 15.28
CA GLY A 82 -6.48 -3.26 15.22
C GLY A 82 -7.45 -4.28 15.85
N MET A 83 -6.94 -5.33 16.50
CA MET A 83 -7.70 -6.35 17.23
C MET A 83 -6.82 -7.19 18.18
N ALA A 84 -7.44 -7.95 19.07
CA ALA A 84 -6.77 -8.82 20.04
C ALA A 84 -6.10 -10.06 19.38
N PRO A 85 -4.85 -10.43 19.74
CA PRO A 85 -4.08 -11.52 19.11
C PRO A 85 -4.73 -12.91 19.20
N THR A 86 -5.49 -13.17 20.26
CA THR A 86 -6.22 -14.44 20.47
C THR A 86 -7.37 -14.62 19.48
N SER A 87 -7.99 -13.53 19.02
CA SER A 87 -9.01 -13.53 17.96
C SER A 87 -8.40 -13.80 16.58
N PHE A 88 -7.11 -13.55 16.40
CA PHE A 88 -6.37 -13.89 15.18
C PHE A 88 -6.05 -15.40 15.09
N ARG A 89 -5.87 -16.08 16.24
CA ARG A 89 -5.56 -17.52 16.32
C ARG A 89 -6.79 -18.42 16.16
N LYS A 90 -7.98 -18.00 16.59
CA LYS A 90 -9.22 -18.82 16.55
C LYS A 90 -9.88 -18.87 15.16
N GLY A 91 -9.10 -18.66 14.09
CA GLY A 91 -9.60 -18.38 12.75
C GLY A 91 -9.65 -16.87 12.51
N GLY A 92 -8.50 -16.20 12.51
CA GLY A 92 -8.38 -14.90 11.87
C GLY A 92 -8.79 -15.10 10.42
N ALA A 93 -10.06 -14.87 10.14
CA ALA A 93 -10.68 -15.27 8.89
C ALA A 93 -9.79 -14.82 7.74
N SER A 94 -9.34 -15.76 6.91
CA SER A 94 -8.82 -15.41 5.59
C SER A 94 -9.80 -14.42 5.01
N GLU A 95 -9.32 -13.20 4.80
CA GLU A 95 -10.20 -12.10 4.48
C GLU A 95 -10.88 -12.41 3.16
N GLN A 96 -12.21 -12.34 3.16
CA GLN A 96 -13.02 -12.55 1.97
C GLN A 96 -12.90 -11.29 1.11
N LEU A 97 -12.39 -11.46 -0.11
CA LEU A 97 -12.37 -10.41 -1.12
C LEU A 97 -13.23 -10.83 -2.29
N ILE A 98 -14.26 -10.02 -2.56
CA ILE A 98 -15.05 -10.15 -3.78
C ILE A 98 -14.32 -9.38 -4.88
N PHE A 99 -14.18 -9.98 -6.06
CA PHE A 99 -13.56 -9.31 -7.19
C PHE A 99 -14.30 -9.53 -8.51
N ALA A 100 -14.13 -8.57 -9.42
CA ALA A 100 -14.58 -8.65 -10.81
C ALA A 100 -13.50 -8.08 -11.72
N THR A 101 -13.45 -8.58 -12.95
CA THR A 101 -12.67 -7.97 -14.03
C THR A 101 -13.61 -7.51 -15.13
N MET A 102 -13.49 -6.26 -15.54
CA MET A 102 -14.32 -5.64 -16.57
C MET A 102 -13.44 -4.95 -17.62
N PRO A 103 -13.88 -4.87 -18.89
CA PRO A 103 -13.24 -4.01 -19.88
C PRO A 103 -13.43 -2.53 -19.51
N CYS A 104 -12.45 -1.71 -19.89
CA CYS A 104 -12.48 -0.26 -19.77
C CYS A 104 -11.64 0.37 -20.89
N SER A 105 -11.64 1.70 -21.01
CA SER A 105 -10.84 2.42 -22.02
C SER A 105 -9.32 2.23 -21.92
N LEU A 106 -8.80 1.64 -20.83
CA LEU A 106 -7.36 1.39 -20.61
C LEU A 106 -6.98 -0.10 -20.67
N GLY A 107 -7.85 -0.93 -21.27
CA GLY A 107 -7.74 -2.39 -21.32
C GLY A 107 -8.73 -3.05 -20.37
N ASN A 108 -8.24 -3.85 -19.44
CA ASN A 108 -9.06 -4.47 -18.40
C ASN A 108 -8.79 -3.80 -17.05
N VAL A 109 -9.85 -3.62 -16.26
CA VAL A 109 -9.77 -3.22 -14.86
C VAL A 109 -10.25 -4.37 -13.98
N LEU A 110 -9.43 -4.74 -13.00
CA LEU A 110 -9.85 -5.61 -11.90
C LEU A 110 -10.16 -4.76 -10.68
N VAL A 111 -11.32 -5.00 -10.08
CA VAL A 111 -11.77 -4.38 -8.84
C VAL A 111 -11.88 -5.46 -7.79
N ALA A 112 -11.33 -5.23 -6.60
CA ALA A 112 -11.54 -6.10 -5.44
C ALA A 112 -11.94 -5.28 -4.21
N ALA A 113 -12.89 -5.78 -3.44
CA ALA A 113 -13.35 -5.16 -2.20
C ALA A 113 -13.34 -6.13 -1.02
N SER A 114 -13.07 -5.57 0.15
CA SER A 114 -13.32 -6.18 1.44
C SER A 114 -14.68 -5.73 1.98
N THR A 115 -15.04 -6.17 3.18
CA THR A 115 -16.21 -5.67 3.90
C THR A 115 -16.16 -4.17 4.23
N LYS A 116 -14.99 -3.52 4.11
CA LYS A 116 -14.80 -2.08 4.36
C LYS A 116 -14.87 -1.22 3.10
N GLY A 117 -14.85 -1.83 1.91
CA GLY A 117 -14.84 -1.14 0.63
C GLY A 117 -13.77 -1.64 -0.34
N VAL A 118 -13.59 -0.92 -1.44
CA VAL A 118 -12.64 -1.27 -2.52
C VAL A 118 -11.21 -1.18 -2.00
N CYS A 119 -10.48 -2.30 -2.02
CA CYS A 119 -9.10 -2.41 -1.55
C CYS A 119 -8.08 -2.55 -2.69
N ALA A 120 -8.53 -2.87 -3.92
CA ALA A 120 -7.69 -2.87 -5.11
C ALA A 120 -8.47 -2.47 -6.38
N ILE A 121 -7.80 -1.67 -7.21
CA ILE A 121 -8.18 -1.33 -8.59
C ILE A 121 -6.91 -1.48 -9.43
N LEU A 122 -6.85 -2.52 -10.26
CA LEU A 122 -5.69 -2.88 -11.05
C LEU A 122 -6.00 -2.74 -12.55
N LEU A 123 -5.07 -2.21 -13.33
CA LEU A 123 -5.21 -2.05 -14.78
C LEU A 123 -4.27 -3.01 -15.52
N GLY A 124 -4.77 -3.70 -16.53
CA GLY A 124 -3.98 -4.71 -17.27
C GLY A 124 -4.55 -5.02 -18.64
N ASN A 125 -3.93 -5.98 -19.32
CA ASN A 125 -4.36 -6.40 -20.66
C ASN A 125 -5.14 -7.72 -20.63
N SER A 126 -4.98 -8.56 -19.60
CA SER A 126 -5.66 -9.85 -19.49
C SER A 126 -6.25 -10.06 -18.09
N ALA A 127 -7.42 -10.69 -18.04
CA ALA A 127 -8.09 -11.04 -16.80
C ALA A 127 -7.23 -11.98 -15.93
N ASP A 128 -6.63 -13.00 -16.54
CA ASP A 128 -5.74 -13.92 -15.83
C ASP A 128 -4.51 -13.24 -15.23
N GLY A 129 -3.94 -12.26 -15.95
CA GLY A 129 -2.82 -11.46 -15.45
C GLY A 129 -3.22 -10.67 -14.21
N LEU A 130 -4.36 -10.01 -14.27
CA LEU A 130 -4.88 -9.22 -13.15
C LEU A 130 -5.26 -10.10 -11.96
N ALA A 131 -5.85 -11.27 -12.19
CA ALA A 131 -6.17 -12.22 -11.12
C ALA A 131 -4.90 -12.77 -10.44
N ARG A 132 -3.81 -12.98 -11.19
CA ARG A 132 -2.50 -13.32 -10.59
C ARG A 132 -1.94 -12.17 -9.76
N ASP A 133 -2.01 -10.94 -10.26
CA ASP A 133 -1.56 -9.75 -9.52
C ASP A 133 -2.36 -9.55 -8.22
N LEU A 134 -3.67 -9.79 -8.26
CA LEU A 134 -4.52 -9.74 -7.06
C LEU A 134 -4.09 -10.79 -6.02
N ARG A 135 -3.88 -12.04 -6.44
CA ARG A 135 -3.38 -13.10 -5.54
C ARG A 135 -2.02 -12.77 -4.95
N ALA A 136 -1.12 -12.17 -5.73
CA ALA A 136 0.18 -11.73 -5.23
C ALA A 136 0.06 -10.59 -4.20
N LEU A 137 -0.92 -9.70 -4.37
CA LEU A 137 -1.19 -8.61 -3.43
C LEU A 137 -1.87 -9.07 -2.13
N PHE A 138 -2.67 -10.13 -2.19
CA PHE A 138 -3.46 -10.67 -1.09
C PHE A 138 -3.33 -12.20 -1.01
N PRO A 139 -2.14 -12.73 -0.67
CA PRO A 139 -1.85 -14.16 -0.75
C PRO A 139 -2.65 -15.02 0.23
N GLN A 140 -3.23 -14.40 1.27
CA GLN A 140 -4.00 -15.07 2.32
C GLN A 140 -5.51 -14.78 2.22
N ALA A 141 -5.94 -14.02 1.21
CA ALA A 141 -7.35 -13.73 1.01
C ALA A 141 -8.06 -14.91 0.34
N ILE A 142 -9.29 -15.17 0.75
CA ILE A 142 -10.20 -16.03 -0.02
C ILE A 142 -10.85 -15.13 -1.07
N LEU A 143 -10.62 -15.45 -2.34
CA LEU A 143 -11.15 -14.69 -3.45
C LEU A 143 -12.46 -15.32 -3.91
N SER A 144 -13.53 -14.55 -3.94
CA SER A 144 -14.83 -14.95 -4.49
C SER A 144 -15.19 -14.09 -5.69
N GLU A 145 -15.92 -14.68 -6.63
CA GLU A 145 -16.47 -13.92 -7.76
C GLU A 145 -17.57 -12.96 -7.31
N ALA A 146 -17.78 -11.93 -8.13
CA ALA A 146 -18.76 -10.88 -7.91
C ALA A 146 -20.20 -11.40 -7.81
N ASP A 147 -20.94 -10.85 -6.86
CA ASP A 147 -22.39 -10.91 -6.81
C ASP A 147 -23.01 -9.67 -7.48
N ALA A 148 -24.35 -9.63 -7.53
CA ALA A 148 -25.09 -8.52 -8.11
C ALA A 148 -24.82 -7.18 -7.40
N ALA A 149 -24.62 -7.19 -6.07
CA ALA A 149 -24.32 -5.98 -5.30
C ALA A 149 -22.93 -5.42 -5.64
N PHE A 150 -21.96 -6.29 -5.91
CA PHE A 150 -20.63 -5.88 -6.32
C PHE A 150 -20.58 -5.33 -7.76
N ALA A 151 -21.52 -5.72 -8.63
CA ALA A 151 -21.57 -5.25 -10.02
C ALA A 151 -21.70 -3.72 -10.12
N GLU A 152 -22.51 -3.10 -9.25
CA GLU A 152 -22.65 -1.63 -9.20
C GLU A 152 -21.35 -0.93 -8.78
N THR A 153 -20.63 -1.52 -7.82
CA THR A 153 -19.33 -1.03 -7.37
C THR A 153 -18.30 -1.15 -8.50
N ALA A 154 -18.26 -2.29 -9.19
CA ALA A 154 -17.38 -2.50 -10.33
C ALA A 154 -17.67 -1.52 -11.48
N ALA A 155 -18.96 -1.29 -11.80
CA ALA A 155 -19.36 -0.30 -12.80
C ALA A 155 -18.95 1.13 -12.42
N SER A 156 -19.08 1.51 -11.14
CA SER A 156 -18.63 2.81 -10.64
C SER A 156 -17.13 3.02 -10.78
N VAL A 157 -16.33 1.95 -10.62
CA VAL A 157 -14.88 1.99 -10.87
C VAL A 157 -14.56 2.08 -12.35
N VAL A 158 -15.28 1.35 -13.23
CA VAL A 158 -15.12 1.49 -14.69
C VAL A 158 -15.40 2.93 -15.11
N ALA A 159 -16.51 3.52 -14.64
CA ALA A 159 -16.86 4.91 -14.89
C ALA A 159 -15.77 5.87 -14.40
N LEU A 160 -15.16 5.61 -13.24
CA LEU A 160 -14.04 6.41 -12.73
C LEU A 160 -12.79 6.31 -13.63
N VAL A 161 -12.46 5.13 -14.14
CA VAL A 161 -11.33 4.95 -15.07
C VAL A 161 -11.61 5.63 -16.41
N ASP A 162 -12.85 5.57 -16.87
CA ASP A 162 -13.24 6.15 -18.15
C ASP A 162 -13.36 7.68 -18.08
N GLN A 163 -13.79 8.21 -16.92
CA GLN A 163 -13.95 9.63 -16.63
C GLN A 163 -13.21 10.02 -15.33
N PRO A 164 -11.87 10.11 -15.33
CA PRO A 164 -11.07 10.33 -14.12
C PRO A 164 -11.24 11.72 -13.48
N ALA A 165 -11.89 12.65 -14.17
CA ALA A 165 -12.25 13.96 -13.64
C ALA A 165 -13.59 13.97 -12.87
N SER A 166 -14.41 12.93 -13.03
CA SER A 166 -15.72 12.83 -12.39
C SER A 166 -15.60 12.53 -10.89
N GLN A 167 -16.46 13.16 -10.10
CA GLN A 167 -16.57 12.86 -8.68
C GLN A 167 -17.36 11.56 -8.50
N ASN A 168 -16.66 10.43 -8.29
CA ASN A 168 -17.29 9.17 -7.94
C ASN A 168 -17.04 8.86 -6.46
N ALA A 169 -18.12 8.77 -5.68
CA ALA A 169 -18.06 8.37 -4.28
C ALA A 169 -17.92 6.85 -4.17
N ILE A 170 -16.68 6.36 -4.18
CA ILE A 170 -16.36 4.95 -3.96
C ILE A 170 -15.78 4.80 -2.56
N ALA A 171 -16.37 3.93 -1.73
CA ALA A 171 -15.81 3.59 -0.43
C ALA A 171 -14.49 2.84 -0.62
N LEU A 172 -13.39 3.40 -0.11
CA LEU A 172 -12.05 2.83 -0.26
C LEU A 172 -11.54 2.24 1.07
N ASP A 173 -11.07 1.01 1.01
CA ASP A 173 -10.31 0.38 2.08
C ASP A 173 -8.80 0.57 1.79
N ILE A 174 -8.27 1.70 2.27
CA ILE A 174 -6.89 2.13 1.97
C ILE A 174 -5.90 1.44 2.91
N ARG A 175 -5.09 0.53 2.35
CA ARG A 175 -4.14 -0.29 3.11
C ARG A 175 -2.68 0.00 2.75
N GLY A 176 -1.96 0.55 3.72
CA GLY A 176 -0.54 0.82 3.61
C GLY A 176 0.05 1.31 4.93
N THR A 177 1.34 1.58 4.93
CA THR A 177 2.04 2.18 6.07
C THR A 177 1.51 3.59 6.34
N ALA A 178 1.78 4.13 7.55
CA ALA A 178 1.40 5.50 7.88
C ALA A 178 1.95 6.53 6.87
N PHE A 179 3.20 6.32 6.39
CA PHE A 179 3.79 7.18 5.37
C PHE A 179 3.08 7.05 4.02
N GLN A 180 2.77 5.83 3.58
CA GLN A 180 2.02 5.60 2.34
C GLN A 180 0.63 6.25 2.38
N ARG A 181 -0.10 6.09 3.50
CA ARG A 181 -1.42 6.73 3.66
C ARG A 181 -1.35 8.25 3.57
N ARG A 182 -0.38 8.90 4.22
CA ARG A 182 -0.14 10.35 4.10
C ARG A 182 0.12 10.79 2.66
N VAL A 183 0.95 10.04 1.92
CA VAL A 183 1.22 10.31 0.50
C VAL A 183 -0.07 10.16 -0.31
N TRP A 184 -0.83 9.09 -0.10
CA TRP A 184 -2.05 8.82 -0.86
C TRP A 184 -3.18 9.81 -0.55
N GLU A 185 -3.29 10.28 0.69
CA GLU A 185 -4.18 11.38 1.06
C GLU A 185 -3.79 12.68 0.34
N ALA A 186 -2.49 13.00 0.26
CA ALA A 186 -2.02 14.15 -0.48
C ALA A 186 -2.25 14.01 -2.00
N LEU A 187 -2.13 12.80 -2.56
CA LEU A 187 -2.48 12.52 -3.96
C LEU A 187 -3.95 12.85 -4.24
N ARG A 188 -4.87 12.41 -3.37
CA ARG A 188 -6.31 12.66 -3.52
C ARG A 188 -6.68 14.14 -3.49
N LYS A 189 -5.80 15.01 -2.99
CA LYS A 189 -5.99 16.47 -2.98
C LYS A 189 -5.55 17.14 -4.28
N ILE A 190 -4.87 16.43 -5.19
CA ILE A 190 -4.47 16.98 -6.50
C ILE A 190 -5.70 17.00 -7.40
N PRO A 191 -6.19 18.16 -7.88
CA PRO A 191 -7.37 18.23 -8.75
C PRO A 191 -7.16 17.51 -10.09
N ALA A 192 -8.25 17.11 -10.74
CA ALA A 192 -8.18 16.57 -12.10
C ALA A 192 -7.68 17.65 -13.07
N GLY A 193 -6.84 17.24 -14.01
CA GLY A 193 -6.22 18.13 -15.01
C GLY A 193 -4.96 18.83 -14.49
N GLU A 194 -4.72 18.80 -13.18
CA GLU A 194 -3.51 19.31 -12.55
C GLU A 194 -2.47 18.21 -12.31
N THR A 195 -1.21 18.62 -12.32
CA THR A 195 -0.08 17.75 -11.96
C THR A 195 0.75 18.34 -10.84
N ARG A 196 1.48 17.49 -10.13
CA ARG A 196 2.53 17.87 -9.17
C ARG A 196 3.81 17.08 -9.44
N SER A 197 4.96 17.63 -9.09
CA SER A 197 6.21 16.89 -9.05
C SER A 197 6.32 16.04 -7.79
N TYR A 198 7.15 14.99 -7.81
CA TYR A 198 7.46 14.23 -6.58
C TYR A 198 8.02 15.11 -5.45
N SER A 199 8.76 16.17 -5.78
CA SER A 199 9.28 17.16 -4.82
C SER A 199 8.18 18.01 -4.21
N GLU A 200 7.22 18.48 -5.01
CA GLU A 200 6.06 19.23 -4.51
C GLU A 200 5.19 18.36 -3.62
N LEU A 201 4.96 17.11 -4.00
CA LEU A 201 4.21 16.17 -3.17
C LEU A 201 4.95 15.87 -1.85
N ALA A 202 6.27 15.74 -1.88
CA ALA A 202 7.09 15.57 -0.68
C ALA A 202 7.02 16.79 0.25
N ALA A 203 7.03 18.00 -0.30
CA ALA A 203 6.83 19.23 0.46
C ALA A 203 5.41 19.31 1.05
N ALA A 204 4.38 18.92 0.29
CA ALA A 204 2.98 18.95 0.73
C ALA A 204 2.67 18.00 1.90
N ILE A 205 3.47 16.95 2.09
CA ILE A 205 3.39 16.06 3.26
C ILE A 205 4.41 16.43 4.36
N GLU A 206 5.00 17.62 4.32
CA GLU A 206 6.00 18.11 5.29
C GLU A 206 7.25 17.21 5.38
N ALA A 207 7.62 16.57 4.27
CA ALA A 207 8.80 15.72 4.18
C ALA A 207 9.62 16.04 2.91
N PRO A 208 10.14 17.27 2.73
CA PRO A 208 10.80 17.70 1.48
C PRO A 208 12.04 16.85 1.11
N GLY A 209 12.71 16.22 2.08
CA GLY A 209 13.82 15.30 1.84
C GLY A 209 13.42 13.89 1.36
N ALA A 210 12.12 13.57 1.37
CA ALA A 210 11.60 12.21 1.18
C ALA A 210 11.15 11.91 -0.26
N VAL A 211 11.66 12.64 -1.26
CA VAL A 211 11.24 12.53 -2.68
C VAL A 211 11.26 11.09 -3.19
N ARG A 212 12.32 10.33 -2.89
CA ARG A 212 12.44 8.92 -3.31
C ARG A 212 11.42 8.01 -2.62
N ALA A 213 11.15 8.24 -1.33
CA ALA A 213 10.14 7.48 -0.60
C ALA A 213 8.73 7.80 -1.09
N VAL A 214 8.44 9.06 -1.42
CA VAL A 214 7.18 9.47 -2.05
C VAL A 214 6.99 8.77 -3.40
N ALA A 215 8.03 8.70 -4.23
CA ALA A 215 7.97 7.94 -5.49
C ALA A 215 7.69 6.45 -5.25
N GLY A 216 8.32 5.84 -4.25
CA GLY A 216 8.03 4.46 -3.82
C GLY A 216 6.59 4.27 -3.34
N ALA A 217 6.05 5.21 -2.56
CA ALA A 217 4.66 5.17 -2.11
C ALA A 217 3.66 5.33 -3.27
N CYS A 218 3.98 6.16 -4.28
CA CYS A 218 3.18 6.26 -5.50
C CYS A 218 3.18 4.95 -6.30
N ALA A 219 4.33 4.27 -6.40
CA ALA A 219 4.46 2.99 -7.08
C ALA A 219 3.76 1.84 -6.32
N ALA A 220 3.69 1.93 -4.99
CA ALA A 220 3.01 0.96 -4.13
C ALA A 220 1.48 1.07 -4.14
N ASN A 221 0.91 2.11 -4.78
CA ASN A 221 -0.54 2.29 -4.90
C ASN A 221 -1.20 1.03 -5.51
N LYS A 222 -2.31 0.59 -4.91
CA LYS A 222 -3.12 -0.56 -5.35
C LYS A 222 -4.49 -0.13 -5.88
N LEU A 223 -4.83 1.16 -5.80
CA LEU A 223 -6.12 1.74 -6.13
C LEU A 223 -5.92 2.71 -7.31
N ALA A 224 -5.75 2.17 -8.52
CA ALA A 224 -5.59 2.96 -9.73
C ALA A 224 -6.72 3.98 -9.88
N VAL A 225 -6.37 5.20 -10.31
CA VAL A 225 -7.27 6.33 -10.56
C VAL A 225 -7.96 6.89 -9.31
N ALA A 226 -8.53 6.04 -8.44
CA ALA A 226 -9.13 6.44 -7.17
C ALA A 226 -8.12 7.08 -6.21
N ILE A 227 -6.88 6.58 -6.20
CA ILE A 227 -5.73 7.32 -5.69
C ILE A 227 -4.93 7.79 -6.93
N PRO A 228 -4.96 9.09 -7.28
CA PRO A 228 -4.55 9.57 -8.60
C PRO A 228 -3.02 9.74 -8.72
N CYS A 229 -2.26 8.66 -8.54
CA CYS A 229 -0.79 8.69 -8.65
C CYS A 229 -0.28 8.97 -10.09
N HIS A 230 -1.16 8.94 -11.10
CA HIS A 230 -0.85 9.37 -12.46
C HIS A 230 -0.65 10.89 -12.57
N ARG A 231 -1.20 11.68 -11.64
CA ARG A 231 -1.04 13.15 -11.58
C ARG A 231 0.34 13.60 -11.07
N VAL A 232 1.21 12.68 -10.65
CA VAL A 232 2.56 13.01 -10.18
C VAL A 232 3.61 12.76 -11.24
N LEU A 233 4.39 13.77 -11.59
CA LEU A 233 5.40 13.71 -12.63
C LEU A 233 6.81 13.92 -12.08
N ARG A 234 7.83 13.69 -12.91
CA ARG A 234 9.16 14.21 -12.63
C ARG A 234 9.16 15.74 -12.77
N ARG A 235 10.17 16.40 -12.20
CA ARG A 235 10.29 17.87 -12.24
C ARG A 235 10.42 18.42 -13.66
N ASP A 236 10.98 17.64 -14.58
CA ASP A 236 11.09 17.96 -16.01
C ASP A 236 9.80 17.67 -16.80
N GLY A 237 8.70 17.27 -16.14
CA GLY A 237 7.44 16.90 -16.77
C GLY A 237 7.43 15.50 -17.40
N SER A 238 8.54 14.76 -17.37
CA SER A 238 8.59 13.42 -17.94
C SER A 238 7.76 12.41 -17.12
N LEU A 239 7.21 11.43 -17.83
CA LEU A 239 6.48 10.31 -17.21
C LEU A 239 7.47 9.31 -16.61
N SER A 240 7.29 8.97 -15.34
CA SER A 240 7.98 7.83 -14.74
C SER A 240 7.15 7.13 -13.68
N GLY A 241 7.56 5.90 -13.36
CA GLY A 241 7.18 5.21 -12.13
C GLY A 241 5.70 4.88 -11.98
N TYR A 242 4.96 4.77 -13.08
CA TYR A 242 3.56 4.35 -13.02
C TYR A 242 3.47 2.83 -12.99
N ARG A 243 2.82 2.30 -11.95
CA ARG A 243 2.66 0.86 -11.73
C ARG A 243 2.08 0.12 -12.95
N TRP A 244 1.14 0.76 -13.66
CA TRP A 244 0.44 0.14 -14.79
C TRP A 244 0.94 0.60 -16.16
N GLY A 245 2.15 1.19 -16.20
CA GLY A 245 2.87 1.53 -17.42
C GLY A 245 2.67 2.98 -17.91
N PRO A 246 3.69 3.57 -18.58
CA PRO A 246 3.66 4.98 -18.97
C PRO A 246 2.55 5.34 -19.97
N ALA A 247 2.14 4.40 -20.83
CA ALA A 247 1.06 4.62 -21.79
C ALA A 247 -0.29 4.92 -21.10
N ARG A 248 -0.66 4.15 -20.07
CA ARG A 248 -1.88 4.38 -19.29
C ARG A 248 -1.83 5.70 -18.52
N LYS A 249 -0.66 6.03 -17.97
CA LYS A 249 -0.46 7.32 -17.29
C LYS A 249 -0.67 8.50 -18.24
N ARG A 250 -0.16 8.42 -19.47
CA ARG A 250 -0.40 9.43 -20.51
C ARG A 250 -1.88 9.55 -20.83
N ALA A 251 -2.54 8.43 -21.16
CA ALA A 251 -3.96 8.41 -21.51
C ALA A 251 -4.86 9.00 -20.41
N LEU A 252 -4.57 8.71 -19.13
CA LEU A 252 -5.31 9.31 -18.01
C LEU A 252 -5.12 10.83 -17.92
N LEU A 253 -3.90 11.32 -18.09
CA LEU A 253 -3.63 12.77 -18.08
C LEU A 253 -4.32 13.47 -19.26
N ASP A 254 -4.34 12.85 -20.43
CA ASP A 254 -4.99 13.39 -21.61
C ASP A 254 -6.53 13.47 -21.40
N LYS A 255 -7.14 12.40 -20.88
CA LYS A 255 -8.57 12.38 -20.51
C LYS A 255 -8.98 13.45 -19.51
N GLU A 256 -8.09 13.82 -18.59
CA GLU A 256 -8.37 14.87 -17.61
C GLU A 256 -8.26 16.29 -18.19
N ARG A 257 -7.69 16.45 -19.39
CA ARG A 257 -7.47 17.75 -20.03
C ARG A 257 -8.54 18.13 -21.06
N GLY A 258 -9.36 17.16 -21.50
CA GLY A 258 -10.37 17.35 -22.55
C GLY A 258 -9.86 16.84 -23.89
#